data_AF-A0A1X7SGV0-F1
#
_entry.id   AF-A0A1X7SGV0-F1
#
_cell.length_a   1.000
_cell.length_b   1.000
_cell.length_c   1.000
_cell.angle_alpha   90.00
_cell.angle_beta   90.00
_cell.angle_gamma   90.00
#
_symmetry.space_group_name_H-M   'P 1'
#
loop_
_entity.id
_entity.type
_entity.pdbx_description
1 polymer ?
#
loop_
_entity_poly.entity_id
_entity_poly.type
_entity_poly.pdbx_seq_one_letter_code
_entity_poly.pdbx_strand_id
1 'polypeptide(L)'
;ELTSSLKKNLEAIEKDNNFIYNDRVPDFGTLERPGKASIAKVIQFQSPASNFLDLFTNLVPLPISHAMSNYNSKKDALVSEELEKLRNTTSSLNENLASNNLPTAIEDTGSNAVPDSIKEKSQGIREQGGIQSLEDKLY
;
A
#
# COMPACT_ATOMS: atom_id res chain seq x y z
N GLU A 1 40.37 -26.65 45.28
CA GLU A 1 41.25 -25.67 45.98
C GLU A 1 40.45 -24.64 46.79
N LEU A 2 39.48 -23.94 46.19
CA LEU A 2 38.66 -22.94 46.88
C LEU A 2 37.98 -23.46 48.17
N THR A 3 37.38 -24.65 48.12
CA THR A 3 36.70 -25.27 49.27
C THR A 3 37.65 -25.60 50.42
N SER A 4 38.88 -26.01 50.11
CA SER A 4 39.92 -26.27 51.11
C SER A 4 40.41 -24.99 51.76
N SER A 5 40.59 -23.93 50.96
CA SER A 5 40.96 -22.60 51.45
C SER A 5 39.88 -22.00 52.36
N LEU A 6 38.60 -22.11 51.98
CA LEU A 6 37.47 -21.64 52.80
C LEU A 6 37.40 -22.35 54.16
N LYS A 7 37.59 -23.67 54.20
CA LYS A 7 37.60 -24.44 55.46
C LYS A 7 38.72 -24.00 56.40
N LYS A 8 39.94 -23.84 55.88
CA LYS A 8 41.09 -23.37 56.67
C LYS A 8 40.85 -21.97 57.23
N ASN A 9 40.27 -21.07 56.43
CA ASN A 9 39.97 -19.70 56.87
C ASN A 9 38.88 -19.70 57.96
N LEU A 10 37.84 -20.54 57.79
CA LEU A 10 36.79 -20.70 58.79
C LEU A 10 37.36 -21.22 60.13
N GLU A 11 38.17 -22.29 60.12
CA GLU A 11 38.78 -22.85 61.33
C GLU A 11 39.67 -21.83 62.06
N ALA A 12 40.42 -21.00 61.32
CA ALA A 12 41.25 -19.95 61.89
C ALA A 12 40.40 -18.85 62.55
N ILE A 13 39.36 -18.36 61.87
CA ILE A 13 38.47 -17.31 62.37
C ILE A 13 37.67 -17.80 63.59
N GLU A 14 37.17 -19.04 63.57
CA GLU A 14 36.46 -19.63 64.72
C GLU A 14 37.35 -19.76 65.95
N LYS A 15 38.61 -20.17 65.75
CA LYS A 15 39.59 -20.22 66.84
C LYS A 15 39.76 -18.83 67.46
N ASP A 16 40.06 -17.81 66.66
CA ASP A 16 40.29 -16.47 67.19
C ASP A 16 39.03 -15.90 67.86
N ASN A 17 37.84 -16.17 67.31
CA ASN A 17 36.59 -15.74 67.93
C ASN A 17 36.35 -16.42 69.29
N ASN A 18 36.62 -17.72 69.43
CA ASN A 18 36.39 -18.45 70.68
C ASN A 18 37.44 -18.17 71.77
N PHE A 19 38.64 -17.70 71.42
CA PHE A 19 39.72 -17.43 72.39
C PHE A 19 39.92 -15.94 72.70
N ILE A 20 39.61 -15.03 71.76
CA ILE A 20 39.93 -13.60 71.88
C ILE A 20 38.67 -12.73 71.87
N TYR A 21 37.83 -12.85 70.84
CA TYR A 21 36.79 -11.84 70.56
C TYR A 21 35.43 -12.14 71.19
N ASN A 22 35.06 -13.41 71.34
CA ASN A 22 33.78 -13.90 71.83
C ASN A 22 32.57 -13.23 71.17
N ASP A 23 32.68 -12.87 69.89
CA ASP A 23 31.63 -12.18 69.17
C ASP A 23 30.51 -13.14 68.75
N ARG A 24 29.28 -12.64 68.74
CA ARG A 24 28.10 -13.45 68.42
C ARG A 24 27.96 -13.55 66.91
N VAL A 25 27.99 -14.78 66.38
CA VAL A 25 27.71 -15.03 64.96
C VAL A 25 26.25 -14.63 64.64
N PRO A 26 26.03 -13.64 63.77
CA PRO A 26 24.69 -13.20 63.40
C PRO A 26 23.98 -14.24 62.54
N ASP A 27 22.64 -14.22 62.56
CA ASP A 27 21.85 -15.07 61.65
C ASP A 27 21.93 -14.55 60.22
N PHE A 28 21.91 -15.46 59.24
CA PHE A 28 22.10 -15.12 57.83
C PHE A 28 21.06 -14.10 57.32
N GLY A 29 19.83 -14.15 57.83
CA GLY A 29 18.76 -13.21 57.47
C GLY A 29 19.01 -11.77 57.95
N THR A 30 19.91 -11.58 58.91
CA THR A 30 20.25 -10.26 59.50
C THR A 30 21.46 -9.61 58.82
N LEU A 31 22.16 -10.34 57.95
CA LEU A 31 23.31 -9.82 57.21
C LEU A 31 22.87 -8.96 56.03
N GLU A 32 23.57 -7.84 55.82
CA GLU A 32 23.39 -7.04 54.61
C GLU A 32 23.84 -7.82 53.37
N ARG A 33 23.02 -7.79 52.32
CA ARG A 33 23.34 -8.50 51.07
C ARG A 33 24.45 -7.77 50.32
N PRO A 34 25.46 -8.48 49.79
CA PRO A 34 26.46 -7.87 48.94
C PRO A 34 25.85 -7.15 47.73
N GLY A 35 26.40 -6.00 47.37
CA GLY A 35 25.99 -5.24 46.19
C GLY A 35 26.19 -6.03 44.89
N LYS A 36 25.42 -5.69 43.84
CA LYS A 36 25.57 -6.26 42.50
C LYS A 36 26.10 -5.21 41.54
N ALA A 37 27.08 -5.58 40.72
CA ALA A 37 27.59 -4.74 39.64
C ALA A 37 27.15 -5.34 38.29
N SER A 38 26.52 -4.53 37.43
CA SER A 38 26.16 -4.96 36.08
C SER A 38 27.39 -4.86 35.18
N ILE A 39 27.88 -6.00 34.68
CA ILE A 39 29.12 -6.09 33.88
C ILE A 39 28.84 -5.89 32.38
N ALA A 40 27.58 -6.00 31.96
CA ALA A 40 27.20 -5.85 30.56
C ALA A 40 25.83 -5.17 30.40
N LYS A 41 25.58 -4.69 29.17
CA LYS A 41 24.27 -4.22 28.71
C LYS A 41 23.90 -4.99 27.44
N VAL A 42 22.61 -5.25 27.28
CA VAL A 42 22.07 -5.85 26.04
C VAL A 42 22.23 -4.84 24.90
N ILE A 43 22.88 -5.27 23.82
CA ILE A 43 23.00 -4.46 22.60
C ILE A 43 21.74 -4.71 21.76
N GLN A 44 21.05 -3.64 21.36
CA GLN A 44 19.93 -3.74 20.43
C GLN A 44 20.44 -4.05 19.02
N PHE A 45 19.88 -5.07 18.39
CA PHE A 45 20.22 -5.41 17.02
C PHE A 45 19.60 -4.37 16.07
N GLN A 46 20.45 -3.55 15.44
CA GLN A 46 20.02 -2.67 14.37
C GLN A 46 20.23 -3.40 13.04
N SER A 47 19.14 -3.59 12.30
CA SER A 47 19.21 -4.03 10.91
C SER A 47 19.29 -2.80 10.01
N PRO A 48 20.20 -2.77 9.02
CA PRO A 48 21.12 -3.83 8.62
C PRO A 48 22.40 -3.87 9.46
N ALA A 49 23.09 -5.01 9.46
CA ALA A 49 24.45 -5.11 10.00
C ALA A 49 25.43 -4.21 9.23
N SER A 50 26.51 -3.77 9.87
CA SER A 50 27.53 -2.93 9.22
C SER A 50 28.07 -3.64 7.96
N ASN A 51 28.14 -2.91 6.84
CA ASN A 51 28.52 -3.39 5.50
C ASN A 51 27.46 -4.21 4.75
N PHE A 52 26.18 -4.06 5.07
CA PHE A 52 25.11 -4.65 4.24
C PHE A 52 24.97 -3.93 2.90
N LEU A 53 25.14 -4.68 1.80
CA LEU A 53 24.79 -4.25 0.45
C LEU A 53 23.43 -4.86 0.09
N ASP A 54 22.43 -4.02 -0.13
CA ASP A 54 21.13 -4.46 -0.59
C ASP A 54 21.16 -4.69 -2.12
N LEU A 55 21.08 -5.96 -2.53
CA LEU A 55 21.03 -6.37 -3.94
C LEU A 55 19.67 -6.03 -4.60
N PHE A 56 18.65 -5.69 -3.81
CA PHE A 56 17.28 -5.44 -4.26
C PHE A 56 16.86 -3.97 -4.11
N THR A 57 17.81 -3.05 -4.04
CA THR A 57 17.52 -1.60 -3.94
C THR A 57 16.57 -1.07 -5.02
N ASN A 58 16.62 -1.64 -6.22
CA ASN A 58 15.75 -1.26 -7.34
C ASN A 58 14.44 -2.07 -7.39
N LEU A 59 14.25 -3.06 -6.51
CA LEU A 59 13.06 -3.88 -6.46
C LEU A 59 11.93 -3.06 -5.82
N VAL A 60 10.83 -2.90 -6.55
CA VAL A 60 9.65 -2.25 -6.02
C VAL A 60 8.99 -3.14 -4.96
N PRO A 61 8.74 -2.63 -3.74
CA PRO A 61 8.02 -3.37 -2.71
C PRO A 61 6.65 -3.86 -3.20
N LEU A 62 6.31 -5.10 -2.86
CA LEU A 62 5.02 -5.72 -3.21
C LEU A 62 3.80 -4.86 -2.85
N PRO A 63 3.74 -4.20 -1.67
CA PRO A 63 2.60 -3.35 -1.34
C PRO A 63 2.40 -2.20 -2.34
N ILE A 64 3.48 -1.64 -2.89
CA ILE A 64 3.43 -0.56 -3.89
C ILE A 64 2.93 -1.12 -5.23
N SER A 65 3.42 -2.29 -5.63
CA SER A 65 2.95 -2.96 -6.86
C SER A 65 1.44 -3.25 -6.80
N HIS A 66 0.96 -3.80 -5.68
CA HIS A 66 -0.46 -4.05 -5.45
C HIS A 66 -1.29 -2.75 -5.44
N ALA A 67 -0.78 -1.71 -4.76
CA ALA A 67 -1.45 -0.41 -4.75
C ALA A 67 -1.56 0.21 -6.15
N MET A 68 -0.50 0.11 -6.96
CA MET A 68 -0.48 0.63 -8.32
C MET A 68 -1.46 -0.12 -9.24
N SER A 69 -1.51 -1.45 -9.13
CA SER A 69 -2.47 -2.27 -9.87
C SER A 69 -3.91 -1.91 -9.52
N ASN A 70 -4.23 -1.80 -8.23
CA ASN A 70 -5.56 -1.39 -7.77
C ASN A 70 -5.92 0.04 -8.23
N TYR A 71 -4.96 0.97 -8.18
CA TYR A 71 -5.15 2.32 -8.69
C TYR A 71 -5.49 2.32 -10.18
N ASN A 72 -4.75 1.58 -11.00
CA ASN A 72 -5.02 1.49 -12.43
C ASN A 72 -6.39 0.88 -12.71
N SER A 73 -6.77 -0.20 -12.03
CA SER A 73 -8.10 -0.79 -12.18
C SER A 73 -9.22 0.19 -11.83
N LYS A 74 -9.07 0.98 -10.77
CA LYS A 74 -10.04 2.01 -10.40
C LYS A 74 -10.11 3.15 -11.41
N LYS A 75 -8.96 3.60 -11.91
CA LYS A 75 -8.87 4.63 -12.94
C LYS A 75 -9.59 4.19 -14.21
N ASP A 76 -9.32 2.97 -14.67
CA ASP A 76 -9.93 2.45 -15.89
C ASP A 76 -11.44 2.26 -15.70
N ALA A 77 -11.89 1.75 -14.55
CA ALA A 77 -13.31 1.64 -14.22
C ALA A 77 -14.03 3.00 -14.26
N LEU A 78 -13.44 4.04 -13.64
CA LEU A 78 -14.02 5.38 -13.62
C LEU A 78 -14.12 5.97 -15.04
N VAL A 79 -13.06 5.84 -15.84
CA VAL A 79 -13.06 6.34 -17.22
C VAL A 79 -14.09 5.61 -18.07
N SER A 80 -14.20 4.28 -17.94
CA SER A 80 -15.20 3.48 -18.65
C SER A 80 -16.62 3.85 -18.25
N GLU A 81 -16.89 4.05 -16.95
CA GLU A 81 -18.19 4.46 -16.44
C GLU A 81 -18.61 5.83 -17.01
N GLU A 82 -17.74 6.84 -16.93
CA GLU A 82 -18.09 8.17 -17.40
C GLU A 82 -18.23 8.22 -18.94
N LEU A 83 -17.44 7.40 -19.66
CA LEU A 83 -17.57 7.23 -21.11
C LEU A 83 -18.90 6.57 -21.48
N GLU A 84 -19.29 5.53 -20.76
CA GLU A 84 -20.56 4.83 -20.97
C GLU A 84 -21.74 5.77 -20.70
N LYS A 85 -21.69 6.52 -19.60
CA LYS A 85 -22.68 7.55 -19.27
C LYS A 85 -22.79 8.60 -20.37
N LEU A 86 -21.68 9.14 -20.87
CA LEU A 86 -21.69 10.12 -21.95
C LEU A 86 -22.30 9.55 -23.24
N ARG A 87 -21.92 8.32 -23.61
CA ARG A 87 -22.48 7.62 -24.77
C ARG A 87 -23.98 7.41 -24.64
N ASN A 88 -24.43 6.96 -23.47
CA ASN A 88 -25.84 6.73 -23.18
C ASN A 88 -26.63 8.05 -23.23
N THR A 89 -26.15 9.12 -22.59
CA THR A 89 -26.81 10.43 -22.65
C THR A 89 -26.86 11.00 -24.06
N THR A 90 -25.82 10.78 -24.87
CA THR A 90 -25.79 11.24 -26.25
C THR A 90 -26.77 10.44 -27.12
N SER A 91 -26.84 9.12 -26.93
CA SER A 91 -27.83 8.28 -27.62
C SER A 91 -29.25 8.71 -27.28
N SER A 92 -29.57 8.84 -25.98
CA SER A 92 -30.89 9.26 -25.52
C SER A 92 -31.27 10.67 -25.99
N LEU A 93 -30.31 11.59 -26.08
CA LEU A 93 -30.52 12.92 -26.64
C LEU A 93 -30.84 12.84 -28.15
N ASN A 94 -30.05 12.08 -28.91
CA ASN A 94 -30.28 11.89 -30.34
C ASN A 94 -31.64 11.23 -30.62
N GLU A 95 -32.04 10.25 -29.81
CA GLU A 95 -33.36 9.62 -29.88
C GLU A 95 -34.47 10.64 -29.59
N ASN A 96 -34.32 11.50 -28.58
CA ASN A 96 -35.28 12.56 -28.29
C ASN A 96 -35.35 13.62 -29.40
N LEU A 97 -34.23 14.02 -29.97
CA LEU A 97 -34.21 14.97 -31.09
C LEU A 97 -34.89 14.36 -32.31
N ALA A 98 -34.60 13.10 -32.63
CA ALA A 98 -35.22 12.39 -33.73
C ALA A 98 -36.74 12.22 -33.53
N SER A 99 -37.21 11.89 -32.32
CA SER A 99 -38.65 11.74 -32.04
C SER A 99 -39.43 13.04 -32.16
N ASN A 100 -38.77 14.18 -31.94
CA ASN A 100 -39.33 15.52 -32.15
C ASN A 100 -39.03 16.09 -33.55
N ASN A 101 -38.46 15.27 -34.45
CA ASN A 101 -38.04 15.66 -35.79
C ASN A 101 -37.11 16.90 -35.81
N LEU A 102 -36.32 17.10 -34.76
CA LEU A 102 -35.37 18.20 -34.64
C LEU A 102 -33.99 17.76 -35.14
N PRO A 103 -33.23 18.64 -35.81
CA PRO A 103 -33.50 20.07 -36.13
C PRO A 103 -34.32 20.27 -37.41
N THR A 104 -34.71 19.21 -38.10
CA THR A 104 -35.42 19.27 -39.39
C THR A 104 -36.72 20.07 -39.32
N ALA A 105 -37.47 19.98 -38.22
CA ALA A 105 -38.73 20.69 -37.99
C ALA A 105 -38.59 22.21 -37.91
N ILE A 106 -37.40 22.74 -37.59
CA ILE A 106 -37.14 24.20 -37.57
C ILE A 106 -36.50 24.71 -38.87
N GLU A 107 -35.90 23.82 -39.67
CA GLU A 107 -35.24 24.16 -40.94
C GLU A 107 -36.19 24.10 -42.14
N ASP A 108 -37.29 23.35 -42.04
CA ASP A 108 -38.30 23.25 -43.09
C ASP A 108 -39.16 24.53 -43.17
N THR A 109 -38.59 25.53 -43.84
CA THR A 109 -39.19 26.85 -44.07
C THR A 109 -40.12 26.88 -45.31
N GLY A 110 -40.56 25.71 -45.80
CA GLY A 110 -41.59 25.62 -46.84
C GLY A 110 -41.08 25.61 -48.28
N SER A 111 -39.77 25.51 -48.51
CA SER A 111 -39.24 25.14 -49.81
C SER A 111 -39.22 23.61 -49.91
N ASN A 112 -39.65 23.03 -51.05
CA ASN A 112 -39.71 21.59 -51.31
C ASN A 112 -38.29 20.92 -51.41
N ALA A 113 -37.33 21.44 -50.66
CA ALA A 113 -35.92 21.08 -50.67
C ALA A 113 -35.57 20.29 -49.40
N VAL A 114 -34.63 19.36 -49.52
CA VAL A 114 -34.13 18.57 -48.38
C VAL A 114 -33.51 19.53 -47.34
N PRO A 115 -33.86 19.41 -46.05
CA PRO A 115 -33.30 20.23 -44.98
C PRO A 115 -31.78 20.11 -44.88
N ASP A 116 -31.12 21.21 -44.49
CA ASP A 116 -29.66 21.30 -44.54
C ASP A 116 -28.98 20.35 -43.54
N SER A 117 -29.60 20.11 -42.37
CA SER A 117 -29.14 19.09 -41.41
C SER A 117 -29.10 17.67 -41.99
N ILE A 118 -30.03 17.33 -42.87
CA ILE A 118 -30.06 16.01 -43.53
C ILE A 118 -29.02 15.94 -44.64
N LYS A 119 -28.82 17.03 -45.39
CA LYS A 119 -27.75 17.11 -46.41
C LYS A 119 -26.38 16.94 -45.78
N GLU A 120 -26.11 17.65 -44.68
CA GLU A 120 -24.83 17.57 -43.97
C GLU A 120 -24.56 16.14 -43.45
N LYS A 121 -25.55 15.51 -42.80
CA LYS A 121 -25.44 14.10 -42.36
C LYS A 121 -25.19 13.16 -43.54
N SER A 122 -25.88 13.36 -44.67
CA SER A 122 -25.70 12.53 -45.86
C SER A 122 -24.30 12.66 -46.46
N GLN A 123 -23.73 13.88 -46.46
CA GLN A 123 -22.38 14.13 -46.94
C GLN A 123 -21.37 13.48 -46.00
N GLY A 124 -21.52 13.63 -44.69
CA GLY A 124 -20.65 12.98 -43.70
C GLY A 124 -20.62 11.46 -43.85
N ILE A 125 -21.75 10.82 -44.11
CA ILE A 125 -21.80 9.36 -44.38
C ILE A 125 -21.04 9.00 -45.66
N ARG A 126 -21.19 9.80 -46.73
CA ARG A 126 -20.48 9.56 -48.00
C ARG A 126 -18.96 9.74 -47.85
N GLU A 127 -18.52 10.73 -47.09
CA GLU A 127 -17.10 10.98 -46.79
C GLU A 127 -16.47 9.83 -45.98
N GLN A 128 -17.26 9.17 -45.11
CA GLN A 128 -16.82 8.00 -44.34
C GLN A 128 -16.79 6.69 -45.16
N GLY A 129 -16.94 6.76 -46.48
CA GLY A 129 -16.94 5.60 -47.37
C GLY A 129 -18.32 4.98 -47.61
N GLY A 130 -19.39 5.65 -47.16
CA GLY A 130 -20.76 5.24 -47.41
C GLY A 130 -21.09 3.87 -46.83
N ILE A 131 -22.00 3.14 -47.51
CA ILE A 131 -22.40 1.81 -47.08
C ILE A 131 -21.29 0.76 -47.26
N GLN A 132 -20.41 0.98 -48.25
CA GLN A 132 -19.29 0.08 -48.55
C GLN A 132 -18.39 -0.12 -47.34
N SER A 133 -18.08 0.95 -46.59
CA SER A 133 -17.22 0.86 -45.40
C SER A 133 -17.82 0.01 -44.27
N LEU A 134 -19.15 -0.11 -44.21
CA LEU A 134 -19.82 -0.98 -43.25
C LEU A 134 -19.79 -2.44 -43.73
N GLU A 135 -20.02 -2.67 -45.01
CA GLU A 135 -19.96 -4.00 -45.63
C GLU A 135 -18.54 -4.59 -45.53
N ASP A 136 -17.51 -3.80 -45.77
CA ASP A 136 -16.10 -4.20 -45.67
C ASP A 136 -15.66 -4.55 -44.24
N LYS A 137 -16.36 -4.04 -43.21
CA LYS A 137 -16.10 -4.40 -41.80
C LYS A 137 -16.90 -5.60 -41.33
N LEU A 138 -17.92 -6.00 -42.10
CA LEU A 138 -18.81 -7.11 -41.77
C LEU A 138 -18.30 -8.44 -42.33
N TYR A 139 -17.54 -8.40 -43.42
CA TYR A 139 -16.88 -9.55 -44.08
C TYR A 139 -15.36 -9.54 -43.85
#